data_AF-A2E5J7-F1
#
_entry.id   AF-A2E5J7-F1
#
_cell.length_a   1.000
_cell.length_b   1.000
_cell.length_c   1.000
_cell.angle_alpha   90.00
_cell.angle_beta   90.00
_cell.angle_gamma   90.00
#
_symmetry.space_group_name_H-M   'P 1'
#
loop_
_entity.id
_entity.type
_entity.pdbx_description
1 polymer ?
#
loop_
_entity_poly.entity_id
_entity_poly.type
_entity_poly.pdbx_seq_one_letter_code
_entity_poly.pdbx_strand_id
1 'polypeptide(L)'
;MSTDESINAFKKKYGDCKQWTPDNIEKIIKEGNEMGVNLDFILNRALNRKASKEVIAKIIYVSKRYPREQNAMKIGVASHMQFKSFESILSTSADIRFQPFIIASIIQDGKVVNSGDNRIIAQGAIKAAAVKPDAIDLYGNIIQENFSFLDVNDIIRAALQSTKGMKFILSTIVPKIIKGDNFALHVMQVLCAEPNGSPARLVANDLRLNYRINCIF
;
A
#
# COMPACT_ATOMS: atom_id res chain seq x y z
N MET A 1 -12.66 26.23 -22.18
CA MET A 1 -13.22 26.41 -20.84
C MET A 1 -12.06 26.54 -19.86
N SER A 2 -12.15 27.48 -18.93
CA SER A 2 -11.22 27.51 -17.80
C SER A 2 -11.46 26.30 -16.88
N THR A 3 -10.49 25.94 -16.05
CA THR A 3 -10.62 24.87 -15.05
C THR A 3 -11.81 25.13 -14.11
N ASP A 4 -12.10 26.39 -13.80
CA ASP A 4 -13.22 26.76 -12.92
C ASP A 4 -14.59 26.62 -13.59
N GLU A 5 -14.71 26.96 -14.88
CA GLU A 5 -15.93 26.72 -15.66
C GLU A 5 -16.26 25.23 -15.76
N SER A 6 -15.22 24.42 -15.96
CA SER A 6 -15.26 22.96 -16.03
C SER A 6 -15.77 22.34 -14.73
N ILE A 7 -15.20 22.77 -13.61
CA ILE A 7 -15.60 22.35 -12.27
C ILE A 7 -17.04 22.78 -11.96
N ASN A 8 -17.45 23.99 -12.35
CA ASN A 8 -18.79 24.50 -12.08
C ASN A 8 -19.85 23.78 -12.93
N ALA A 9 -19.55 23.47 -14.20
CA ALA A 9 -20.42 22.66 -15.05
C ALA A 9 -20.62 21.25 -14.47
N PHE A 10 -19.53 20.61 -14.01
CA PHE A 10 -19.60 19.31 -13.35
C PHE A 10 -20.40 19.36 -12.05
N LYS A 11 -20.17 20.37 -11.19
CA LYS A 11 -20.93 20.58 -9.95
C LYS A 11 -22.43 20.76 -10.21
N LYS A 12 -22.81 21.43 -11.29
CA LYS A 12 -24.22 21.64 -11.64
C LYS A 12 -24.89 20.32 -12.05
N LYS A 13 -24.16 19.45 -12.76
CA LYS A 13 -24.69 18.20 -13.29
C LYS A 13 -24.64 17.03 -12.30
N TYR A 14 -23.54 16.90 -11.56
CA TYR A 14 -23.25 15.81 -10.64
C TYR A 14 -23.05 16.30 -9.20
N GLY A 15 -23.73 17.38 -8.86
CA GLY A 15 -23.56 18.08 -7.59
C GLY A 15 -23.88 17.22 -6.37
N ASP A 16 -24.89 16.36 -6.52
CA ASP A 16 -25.41 15.47 -5.48
C ASP A 16 -24.82 14.06 -5.62
N CYS A 17 -23.79 13.77 -4.84
CA CYS A 17 -23.12 12.46 -4.84
C CYS A 17 -23.96 11.34 -4.23
N LYS A 18 -25.11 11.63 -3.60
CA LYS A 18 -26.03 10.59 -3.11
C LYS A 18 -26.78 9.88 -4.24
N GLN A 19 -26.86 10.51 -5.41
CA GLN A 19 -27.48 9.95 -6.62
C GLN A 19 -26.50 9.11 -7.45
N TRP A 20 -25.23 9.06 -7.01
CA TRP A 20 -24.23 8.26 -7.69
C TRP A 20 -24.43 6.80 -7.31
N THR A 21 -24.36 5.93 -8.31
CA THR A 21 -24.49 4.49 -8.16
C THR A 21 -23.32 3.82 -8.86
N PRO A 22 -22.91 2.60 -8.47
CA PRO A 22 -21.83 1.89 -9.15
C PRO A 22 -22.01 1.81 -10.68
N ASP A 23 -23.25 1.71 -11.15
CA ASP A 23 -23.58 1.58 -12.56
C ASP A 23 -23.37 2.89 -13.34
N ASN A 24 -23.47 4.04 -12.68
CA ASN A 24 -23.34 5.34 -13.34
C ASN A 24 -21.95 5.99 -13.20
N ILE A 25 -21.04 5.41 -12.40
CA ILE A 25 -19.70 5.97 -12.17
C ILE A 25 -18.87 6.06 -13.45
N GLU A 26 -18.91 5.06 -14.32
CA GLU A 26 -18.14 5.10 -15.58
C GLU A 26 -18.59 6.26 -16.47
N LYS A 27 -19.90 6.54 -16.48
CA LYS A 27 -20.48 7.68 -17.20
C LYS A 27 -20.08 9.01 -16.57
N ILE A 28 -20.18 9.13 -15.24
CA ILE A 28 -19.80 10.35 -14.49
C ILE A 28 -18.33 10.70 -14.74
N ILE A 29 -17.45 9.69 -14.71
CA ILE A 29 -16.02 9.86 -14.98
C ILE A 29 -15.78 10.29 -16.42
N LYS A 30 -16.40 9.62 -17.40
CA LYS A 30 -16.23 9.93 -18.81
C LYS A 30 -16.67 11.37 -19.10
N GLU A 31 -17.87 11.74 -18.64
CA GLU A 31 -18.41 13.08 -18.84
C GLU A 31 -17.62 14.15 -18.06
N GLY A 32 -17.08 13.81 -16.88
CA GLY A 32 -16.17 14.70 -16.15
C GLY A 32 -14.88 14.97 -16.91
N ASN A 33 -14.27 13.93 -17.48
CA ASN A 33 -13.06 14.07 -18.30
C ASN A 33 -13.34 14.90 -19.56
N GLU A 34 -14.48 14.69 -20.22
CA GLU A 34 -14.92 15.51 -21.37
C GLU A 34 -15.13 16.98 -20.98
N MET A 35 -15.53 17.25 -19.73
CA MET A 35 -15.64 18.60 -19.19
C MET A 35 -14.30 19.19 -18.76
N GLY A 36 -13.18 18.46 -18.79
CA GLY A 36 -11.89 18.92 -18.27
C GLY A 36 -11.73 18.78 -16.74
N VAL A 37 -12.54 17.95 -16.11
CA VAL A 37 -12.46 17.61 -14.68
C VAL A 37 -11.70 16.31 -14.50
N ASN A 38 -10.64 16.33 -13.71
CA ASN A 38 -9.81 15.16 -13.43
C ASN A 38 -10.51 14.19 -12.44
N LEU A 39 -10.11 12.92 -12.45
CA LEU A 39 -10.64 11.93 -11.50
C LEU A 39 -10.37 12.29 -10.05
N ASP A 40 -9.29 13.01 -9.75
CA ASP A 40 -8.96 13.43 -8.40
C ASP A 40 -10.05 14.33 -7.81
N PHE A 41 -10.54 15.30 -8.59
CA PHE A 41 -11.68 16.11 -8.20
C PHE A 41 -12.93 15.27 -7.99
N ILE A 42 -13.21 14.31 -8.89
CA ILE A 42 -14.39 13.43 -8.81
C ILE A 42 -14.34 12.56 -7.55
N LEU A 43 -13.18 11.98 -7.26
CA LEU A 43 -12.92 11.17 -6.08
C LEU A 43 -13.04 12.03 -4.81
N ASN A 44 -12.32 13.14 -4.72
CA ASN A 44 -12.39 14.05 -3.58
C ASN A 44 -13.82 14.55 -3.32
N ARG A 45 -14.62 14.71 -4.38
CA ARG A 45 -16.03 15.06 -4.26
C ARG A 45 -16.88 13.92 -3.70
N ALA A 46 -16.75 12.72 -4.25
CA ALA A 46 -17.46 11.52 -3.76
C ALA A 46 -17.21 11.30 -2.27
N LEU A 47 -15.95 11.47 -1.90
CA LEU A 47 -15.42 11.36 -0.56
C LEU A 47 -16.03 12.44 0.38
N ASN A 48 -15.92 13.72 0.04
CA ASN A 48 -16.43 14.82 0.87
C ASN A 48 -17.95 14.88 0.98
N ARG A 49 -18.68 14.29 0.01
CA ARG A 49 -20.15 14.31 -0.06
C ARG A 49 -20.79 12.99 0.39
N LYS A 50 -20.02 12.11 1.05
CA LYS A 50 -20.50 10.84 1.63
C LYS A 50 -21.21 9.95 0.60
N ALA A 51 -20.64 9.81 -0.59
CA ALA A 51 -21.10 8.83 -1.57
C ALA A 51 -21.05 7.41 -0.97
N SER A 52 -21.81 6.47 -1.54
CA SER A 52 -21.80 5.09 -1.05
C SER A 52 -20.40 4.47 -1.16
N LYS A 53 -20.14 3.46 -0.34
CA LYS A 53 -18.87 2.73 -0.37
C LYS A 53 -18.65 2.04 -1.71
N GLU A 54 -19.71 1.49 -2.32
CA GLU A 54 -19.60 0.86 -3.65
C GLU A 54 -19.25 1.87 -4.73
N VAL A 55 -19.77 3.11 -4.63
CA VAL A 55 -19.42 4.21 -5.54
C VAL A 55 -17.93 4.53 -5.46
N ILE A 56 -17.39 4.69 -4.24
CA ILE A 56 -15.97 4.99 -4.05
C ILE A 56 -15.09 3.86 -4.60
N ALA A 57 -15.44 2.60 -4.30
CA ALA A 57 -14.73 1.43 -4.82
C ALA A 57 -14.77 1.37 -6.35
N LYS A 58 -15.90 1.71 -6.97
CA LYS A 58 -16.05 1.74 -8.43
C LYS A 58 -15.24 2.88 -9.05
N ILE A 59 -15.17 4.06 -8.45
CA ILE A 59 -14.31 5.17 -8.92
C ILE A 59 -12.84 4.71 -8.93
N ILE A 60 -12.40 4.06 -7.84
CA ILE A 60 -11.06 3.49 -7.73
C ILE A 60 -10.83 2.41 -8.81
N TYR A 61 -11.81 1.55 -9.07
CA TYR A 61 -11.70 0.53 -10.10
C TYR A 61 -11.54 1.14 -11.51
N VAL A 62 -12.35 2.14 -11.84
CA VAL A 62 -12.34 2.79 -13.16
C VAL A 62 -11.07 3.61 -13.39
N SER A 63 -10.46 4.13 -12.32
CA SER A 63 -9.18 4.84 -12.38
C SER A 63 -8.02 4.02 -12.99
N LYS A 64 -8.11 2.69 -12.96
CA LYS A 64 -7.14 1.78 -13.59
C LYS A 64 -7.00 2.03 -15.10
N ARG A 65 -8.02 2.61 -15.74
CA ARG A 65 -8.04 2.92 -17.18
C ARG A 65 -7.39 4.27 -17.53
N TYR A 66 -6.97 5.08 -16.54
CA TYR A 66 -6.45 6.44 -16.74
C TYR A 66 -5.05 6.62 -16.08
N PRO A 67 -3.96 6.21 -16.75
CA PRO A 67 -2.61 6.14 -16.17
C PRO A 67 -2.05 7.47 -15.65
N ARG A 68 -2.37 8.59 -16.30
CA ARG A 68 -1.86 9.92 -15.96
C ARG A 68 -2.41 10.48 -14.64
N GLU A 69 -3.56 9.98 -14.19
CA GLU A 69 -4.29 10.52 -13.03
C GLU A 69 -4.13 9.65 -11.77
N GLN A 70 -3.40 8.53 -11.88
CA GLN A 70 -3.18 7.57 -10.80
C GLN A 70 -2.42 8.17 -9.61
N ASN A 71 -1.55 9.16 -9.81
CA ASN A 71 -0.76 9.76 -8.73
C ASN A 71 -1.57 10.70 -7.83
N ALA A 72 -2.53 11.45 -8.38
CA ALA A 72 -3.40 12.33 -7.61
C ALA A 72 -4.42 11.51 -6.78
N MET A 73 -4.98 10.44 -7.36
CA MET A 73 -5.93 9.58 -6.66
C MET A 73 -5.33 8.76 -5.51
N LYS A 74 -4.04 8.44 -5.53
CA LYS A 74 -3.36 7.81 -4.38
C LYS A 74 -3.56 8.62 -3.09
N ILE A 75 -3.63 9.94 -3.21
CA ILE A 75 -3.81 10.90 -2.12
C ILE A 75 -5.30 10.99 -1.71
N GLY A 76 -6.22 10.97 -2.68
CA GLY A 76 -7.66 11.02 -2.42
C GLY A 76 -8.18 9.76 -1.71
N VAL A 77 -7.85 8.56 -2.19
CA VAL A 77 -8.27 7.27 -1.61
C VAL A 77 -7.81 7.12 -0.16
N ALA A 78 -6.62 7.64 0.12
CA ALA A 78 -5.97 7.64 1.43
C ALA A 78 -6.72 8.46 2.50
N SER A 79 -7.44 9.51 2.09
CA SER A 79 -7.93 10.55 3.00
C SER A 79 -9.29 10.29 3.66
N HIS A 80 -10.00 9.22 3.27
CA HIS A 80 -11.40 9.02 3.67
C HIS A 80 -11.74 7.60 4.14
N MET A 81 -10.75 6.73 4.32
CA MET A 81 -10.97 5.37 4.85
C MET A 81 -10.74 5.30 6.36
N GLN A 82 -11.72 5.74 7.15
CA GLN A 82 -11.82 5.34 8.55
C GLN A 82 -12.53 3.98 8.65
N PHE A 83 -11.82 2.85 8.48
CA PHE A 83 -12.44 1.53 8.67
C PHE A 83 -11.46 0.48 9.20
N LYS A 84 -11.40 0.32 10.53
CA LYS A 84 -10.81 -0.85 11.20
C LYS A 84 -11.50 -2.19 10.82
N SER A 85 -12.66 -2.16 10.17
CA SER A 85 -13.46 -3.37 9.81
C SER A 85 -13.39 -3.81 8.34
N PHE A 86 -12.59 -3.14 7.48
CA PHE A 86 -12.50 -3.45 6.04
C PHE A 86 -11.07 -3.78 5.55
N GLU A 87 -10.10 -3.90 6.47
CA GLU A 87 -8.67 -4.09 6.15
C GLU A 87 -8.44 -5.33 5.27
N SER A 88 -9.14 -6.45 5.53
CA SER A 88 -8.98 -7.68 4.74
C SER A 88 -9.67 -7.62 3.37
N ILE A 89 -10.81 -6.94 3.25
CA ILE A 89 -11.64 -6.90 2.03
C ILE A 89 -11.05 -5.95 0.97
N LEU A 90 -10.52 -4.80 1.41
CA LEU A 90 -9.92 -3.82 0.51
C LEU A 90 -8.50 -4.22 0.09
N SER A 91 -7.73 -4.83 0.99
CA SER A 91 -6.38 -5.33 0.66
C SER A 91 -6.40 -6.54 -0.27
N THR A 92 -7.46 -7.37 -0.28
CA THR A 92 -7.55 -8.49 -1.23
C THR A 92 -8.02 -8.05 -2.62
N SER A 93 -8.96 -7.11 -2.70
CA SER A 93 -9.60 -6.67 -3.96
C SER A 93 -8.87 -5.52 -4.69
N ALA A 94 -8.07 -4.72 -4.00
CA ALA A 94 -7.32 -3.63 -4.61
C ALA A 94 -6.20 -4.15 -5.54
N ASP A 95 -5.91 -3.37 -6.60
CA ASP A 95 -4.72 -3.58 -7.42
C ASP A 95 -3.48 -3.34 -6.56
N ILE A 96 -2.48 -4.21 -6.74
CA ILE A 96 -1.27 -4.26 -5.93
C ILE A 96 -0.50 -2.94 -5.91
N ARG A 97 -0.66 -2.10 -6.94
CA ARG A 97 -0.10 -0.74 -7.01
C ARG A 97 -0.75 0.25 -6.04
N PHE A 98 -1.93 -0.04 -5.49
CA PHE A 98 -2.62 0.86 -4.55
C PHE A 98 -2.72 0.30 -3.14
N GLN A 99 -2.48 -1.01 -2.95
CA GLN A 99 -2.58 -1.66 -1.66
C GLN A 99 -1.72 -1.01 -0.57
N PRO A 100 -0.44 -0.67 -0.79
CA PRO A 100 0.37 -0.05 0.26
C PRO A 100 -0.17 1.30 0.73
N PHE A 101 -0.70 2.11 -0.19
CA PHE A 101 -1.26 3.42 0.14
C PHE A 101 -2.57 3.29 0.92
N ILE A 102 -3.43 2.35 0.53
CA ILE A 102 -4.67 2.05 1.27
C ILE A 102 -4.34 1.61 2.71
N ILE A 103 -3.37 0.71 2.87
CA ILE A 103 -2.96 0.22 4.19
C ILE A 103 -2.28 1.33 5.00
N ALA A 104 -1.40 2.12 4.39
CA ALA A 104 -0.73 3.27 5.01
C ALA A 104 -1.75 4.28 5.59
N SER A 105 -2.83 4.52 4.86
CA SER A 105 -3.91 5.39 5.32
C SER A 105 -4.72 4.83 6.45
N ILE A 106 -4.96 3.51 6.46
CA ILE A 106 -5.59 2.84 7.59
C ILE A 106 -4.72 2.98 8.84
N ILE A 107 -3.39 2.82 8.70
CA ILE A 107 -2.43 3.00 9.80
C ILE A 107 -2.49 4.44 10.36
N GLN A 108 -2.70 5.45 9.52
CA GLN A 108 -2.82 6.85 9.94
C GLN A 108 -4.26 7.27 10.31
N ASP A 109 -5.14 6.34 10.67
CA ASP A 109 -6.54 6.60 11.03
C ASP A 109 -7.31 7.42 9.97
N GLY A 110 -7.03 7.17 8.69
CA GLY A 110 -7.66 7.83 7.55
C GLY A 110 -7.10 9.21 7.21
N LYS A 111 -5.98 9.64 7.82
CA LYS A 111 -5.27 10.87 7.39
C LYS A 111 -4.61 10.67 6.03
N VAL A 112 -4.51 11.76 5.28
CA VAL A 112 -3.79 11.82 4.00
C VAL A 112 -2.32 11.44 4.24
N VAL A 113 -1.90 10.31 3.67
CA VAL A 113 -0.49 9.94 3.64
C VAL A 113 0.18 10.87 2.64
N ASN A 114 0.94 11.85 3.14
CA ASN A 114 1.79 12.64 2.26
C ASN A 114 2.80 11.72 1.58
N SER A 115 2.97 11.88 0.27
CA SER A 115 3.91 11.10 -0.54
C SER A 115 5.38 11.23 -0.11
N GLY A 116 5.69 12.07 0.88
CA GLY A 116 7.01 12.24 1.47
C GLY A 116 7.29 11.41 2.73
N ASP A 117 6.27 10.78 3.36
CA ASP A 117 6.52 9.92 4.54
C ASP A 117 6.70 8.45 4.11
N ASN A 118 7.86 8.18 3.52
CA ASN A 118 8.21 6.86 2.99
C ASN A 118 8.14 5.75 4.04
N ARG A 119 8.22 6.06 5.35
CA ARG A 119 8.13 5.06 6.43
C ARG A 119 6.75 4.42 6.50
N ILE A 120 5.70 5.21 6.37
CA ILE A 120 4.33 4.72 6.48
C ILE A 120 3.93 3.99 5.21
N ILE A 121 4.40 4.46 4.06
CA ILE A 121 4.27 3.75 2.78
C ILE A 121 5.01 2.40 2.84
N ALA A 122 6.21 2.36 3.43
CA ALA A 122 6.96 1.12 3.64
C ALA A 122 6.20 0.15 4.56
N GLN A 123 5.59 0.64 5.65
CA GLN A 123 4.75 -0.18 6.52
C GLN A 123 3.52 -0.73 5.79
N GLY A 124 2.87 0.09 4.97
CA GLY A 124 1.79 -0.36 4.11
C GLY A 124 2.25 -1.40 3.08
N ALA A 125 3.45 -1.22 2.52
CA ALA A 125 3.99 -2.09 1.49
C ALA A 125 4.39 -3.47 2.03
N ILE A 126 4.99 -3.54 3.21
CA ILE A 126 5.33 -4.83 3.84
C ILE A 126 4.07 -5.62 4.21
N LYS A 127 3.03 -4.94 4.71
CA LYS A 127 1.72 -5.55 4.94
C LYS A 127 1.05 -6.03 3.65
N ALA A 128 1.15 -5.26 2.57
CA ALA A 128 0.66 -5.69 1.25
C ALA A 128 1.41 -6.93 0.75
N ALA A 129 2.74 -6.98 0.92
CA ALA A 129 3.57 -8.12 0.54
C ALA A 129 3.21 -9.41 1.29
N ALA A 130 2.76 -9.30 2.54
CA ALA A 130 2.24 -10.43 3.32
C ALA A 130 0.93 -11.02 2.77
N VAL A 131 0.19 -10.27 1.95
CA VAL A 131 -1.03 -10.75 1.27
C VAL A 131 -0.72 -11.14 -0.19
N LYS A 132 0.02 -10.30 -0.90
CA LYS A 132 0.41 -10.48 -2.31
C LYS A 132 1.92 -10.29 -2.46
N PRO A 133 2.71 -11.36 -2.56
CA PRO A 133 4.17 -11.29 -2.65
C PRO A 133 4.71 -10.43 -3.80
N ASP A 134 3.94 -10.20 -4.86
CA ASP A 134 4.32 -9.35 -5.99
C ASP A 134 4.45 -7.87 -5.63
N ALA A 135 3.97 -7.44 -4.45
CA ALA A 135 4.15 -6.07 -3.99
C ALA A 135 5.64 -5.75 -3.77
N ILE A 136 6.46 -6.78 -3.53
CA ILE A 136 7.91 -6.66 -3.39
C ILE A 136 8.56 -6.10 -4.66
N ASP A 137 8.08 -6.47 -5.85
CA ASP A 137 8.69 -5.98 -7.11
C ASP A 137 8.46 -4.49 -7.31
N LEU A 138 7.34 -3.98 -6.78
CA LEU A 138 6.93 -2.59 -6.93
C LEU A 138 7.49 -1.69 -5.84
N TYR A 139 7.65 -2.24 -4.62
CA TYR A 139 7.93 -1.45 -3.42
C TYR A 139 9.19 -1.89 -2.67
N GLY A 140 9.93 -2.86 -3.18
CA GLY A 140 11.13 -3.41 -2.53
C GLY A 140 12.13 -2.33 -2.09
N ASN A 141 12.40 -1.35 -2.95
CA ASN A 141 13.32 -0.25 -2.62
C ASN A 141 12.84 0.57 -1.43
N ILE A 142 11.57 0.97 -1.41
CA ILE A 142 11.00 1.76 -0.30
C ILE A 142 11.01 0.95 1.00
N ILE A 143 10.71 -0.35 0.93
CA ILE A 143 10.77 -1.25 2.08
C ILE A 143 12.21 -1.36 2.60
N GLN A 144 13.21 -1.50 1.72
CA GLN A 144 14.62 -1.62 2.10
C GLN A 144 15.17 -0.34 2.74
N GLU A 145 14.87 0.82 2.14
CA GLU A 145 15.30 2.14 2.63
C GLU A 145 14.76 2.43 4.04
N ASN A 146 13.55 1.94 4.33
CA ASN A 146 12.85 2.22 5.59
C ASN A 146 12.77 1.00 6.51
N PHE A 147 13.57 -0.05 6.26
CA PHE A 147 13.44 -1.35 6.91
C PHE A 147 13.47 -1.29 8.45
N SER A 148 14.30 -0.41 9.01
CA SER A 148 14.46 -0.24 10.47
C SER A 148 13.23 0.35 11.17
N PHE A 149 12.26 0.88 10.40
CA PHE A 149 11.02 1.45 10.94
C PHE A 149 9.84 0.47 10.85
N LEU A 150 10.06 -0.71 10.28
CA LEU A 150 8.99 -1.66 10.04
C LEU A 150 8.67 -2.49 11.29
N ASP A 151 7.41 -2.84 11.46
CA ASP A 151 7.01 -3.83 12.46
C ASP A 151 7.59 -5.22 12.13
N VAL A 152 8.20 -5.86 13.13
CA VAL A 152 8.83 -7.17 12.99
C VAL A 152 7.81 -8.21 12.54
N ASN A 153 6.61 -8.25 13.12
CA ASN A 153 5.62 -9.28 12.78
C ASN A 153 5.13 -9.13 11.33
N ASP A 154 5.06 -7.91 10.80
CA ASP A 154 4.75 -7.69 9.40
C ASP A 154 5.88 -8.17 8.47
N ILE A 155 7.14 -7.96 8.86
CA ILE A 155 8.30 -8.52 8.15
C ILE A 155 8.25 -10.05 8.13
N ILE A 156 8.03 -10.69 9.28
CA ILE A 156 7.95 -12.16 9.40
C ILE A 156 6.82 -12.70 8.53
N ARG A 157 5.63 -12.10 8.61
CA ARG A 157 4.48 -12.50 7.78
C ARG A 157 4.79 -12.40 6.29
N ALA A 158 5.41 -11.30 5.84
CA ALA A 158 5.81 -11.14 4.45
C ALA A 158 6.86 -12.19 4.01
N ALA A 159 7.82 -12.52 4.88
CA ALA A 159 8.83 -13.53 4.61
C ALA A 159 8.24 -14.94 4.46
N LEU A 160 7.38 -15.34 5.39
CA LEU A 160 6.83 -16.70 5.44
C LEU A 160 5.75 -16.96 4.39
N GLN A 161 5.15 -15.91 3.81
CA GLN A 161 4.09 -16.06 2.82
C GLN A 161 4.55 -16.70 1.51
N SER A 162 5.83 -16.52 1.12
CA SER A 162 6.34 -17.08 -0.13
C SER A 162 7.87 -17.15 -0.17
N THR A 163 8.42 -17.99 -1.06
CA THR A 163 9.85 -18.04 -1.36
C THR A 163 10.40 -16.67 -1.78
N LYS A 164 9.60 -15.88 -2.51
CA LYS A 164 9.94 -14.52 -2.95
C LYS A 164 10.09 -13.58 -1.75
N GLY A 165 9.13 -13.62 -0.82
CA GLY A 165 9.17 -12.90 0.45
C GLY A 165 10.40 -13.25 1.26
N MET A 166 10.61 -14.54 1.52
CA MET A 166 11.78 -15.04 2.26
C MET A 166 13.10 -14.56 1.64
N LYS A 167 13.27 -14.71 0.31
CA LYS A 167 14.47 -14.27 -0.39
C LYS A 167 14.71 -12.76 -0.25
N PHE A 168 13.66 -11.97 -0.44
CA PHE A 168 13.74 -10.51 -0.32
C PHE A 168 14.16 -10.08 1.09
N ILE A 169 13.51 -10.62 2.13
CA ILE A 169 13.85 -10.28 3.53
C ILE A 169 15.26 -10.72 3.89
N LEU A 170 15.66 -11.95 3.58
CA LEU A 170 17.01 -12.44 3.84
C LEU A 170 18.08 -11.60 3.13
N SER A 171 17.86 -11.25 1.86
CA SER A 171 18.77 -10.36 1.10
C SER A 171 18.86 -8.95 1.67
N THR A 172 17.82 -8.50 2.40
CA THR A 172 17.78 -7.19 3.05
C THR A 172 18.51 -7.21 4.39
N ILE A 173 18.30 -8.26 5.21
CA ILE A 173 18.84 -8.30 6.58
C ILE A 173 20.29 -8.79 6.65
N VAL A 174 20.72 -9.71 5.79
CA VAL A 174 22.10 -10.26 5.86
C VAL A 174 23.18 -9.19 5.74
N PRO A 175 23.15 -8.28 4.74
CA PRO A 175 24.15 -7.22 4.64
C PRO A 175 24.12 -6.26 5.83
N LYS A 176 22.94 -6.04 6.44
CA LYS A 176 22.77 -5.19 7.62
C LYS A 176 23.34 -5.86 8.87
N ILE A 177 23.13 -7.17 9.05
CA ILE A 177 23.70 -7.96 10.15
C ILE A 177 25.23 -7.93 10.10
N ILE A 178 25.83 -8.12 8.91
CA ILE A 178 27.29 -8.04 8.74
C ILE A 178 27.84 -6.66 9.14
N LYS A 179 27.03 -5.61 9.00
CA LYS A 179 27.36 -4.23 9.43
C LYS A 179 27.04 -3.95 10.90
N GLY A 180 26.57 -4.93 11.68
CA GLY A 180 26.25 -4.79 13.10
C GLY A 180 24.84 -4.24 13.40
N ASP A 181 23.90 -4.33 12.47
CA ASP A 181 22.52 -3.90 12.69
C ASP A 181 21.76 -4.89 13.60
N ASN A 182 21.52 -4.47 14.84
CA ASN A 182 20.80 -5.26 15.85
C ASN A 182 19.33 -5.51 15.50
N PHE A 183 18.68 -4.59 14.79
CA PHE A 183 17.29 -4.77 14.36
C PHE A 183 17.21 -5.88 13.31
N ALA A 184 18.12 -5.86 12.34
CA ALA A 184 18.22 -6.92 11.33
C ALA A 184 18.56 -8.28 11.96
N LEU A 185 19.44 -8.30 12.97
CA LEU A 185 19.74 -9.51 13.74
C LEU A 185 18.51 -10.03 14.47
N HIS A 186 17.75 -9.16 15.13
CA HIS A 186 16.51 -9.53 15.80
C HIS A 186 15.50 -10.16 14.83
N VAL A 187 15.28 -9.57 13.66
CA VAL A 187 14.42 -10.15 12.61
C VAL A 187 14.89 -11.55 12.21
N MET A 188 16.20 -11.76 12.03
CA MET A 188 16.75 -13.09 11.71
C MET A 188 16.45 -14.11 12.80
N GLN A 189 16.59 -13.73 14.07
CA GLN A 189 16.31 -14.62 15.21
C GLN A 189 14.85 -15.03 15.25
N VAL A 190 13.93 -14.07 15.08
CA VAL A 190 12.49 -14.38 15.02
C VAL A 190 12.19 -15.30 13.82
N LEU A 191 12.73 -15.01 12.62
CA LEU A 191 12.56 -15.90 11.47
C LEU A 191 13.07 -17.32 11.72
N CYS A 192 14.18 -17.48 12.44
CA CYS A 192 14.73 -18.81 12.73
C CYS A 192 13.89 -19.60 13.72
N ALA A 193 13.17 -18.94 14.63
CA ALA A 193 12.26 -19.56 15.59
C ALA A 193 10.95 -20.05 14.93
N GLU A 194 10.58 -19.48 13.78
CA GLU A 194 9.36 -19.86 13.06
C GLU A 194 9.45 -21.29 12.49
N PRO A 195 8.37 -22.09 12.53
CA PRO A 195 8.37 -23.46 11.99
C PRO A 195 8.83 -23.51 10.52
N ASN A 196 8.32 -22.58 9.71
CA ASN A 196 8.63 -22.45 8.29
C ASN A 196 9.89 -21.60 8.00
N GLY A 197 10.66 -21.27 9.05
CA GLY A 197 11.89 -20.48 9.00
C GLY A 197 13.14 -21.23 8.53
N SER A 198 13.00 -22.39 7.89
CA SER A 198 14.17 -23.22 7.52
C SER A 198 15.20 -22.50 6.64
N PRO A 199 14.84 -21.63 5.67
CA PRO A 199 15.83 -20.88 4.91
C PRO A 199 16.60 -19.88 5.77
N ALA A 200 15.95 -19.26 6.76
CA ALA A 200 16.60 -18.36 7.71
C ALA A 200 17.62 -19.10 8.58
N ARG A 201 17.28 -20.32 9.07
CA ARG A 201 18.21 -21.17 9.83
C ARG A 201 19.45 -21.55 9.03
N LEU A 202 19.30 -21.83 7.73
CA LEU A 202 20.44 -22.10 6.85
C LEU A 202 21.35 -20.87 6.73
N VAL A 203 20.77 -19.69 6.47
CA VAL A 203 21.54 -18.44 6.39
C VAL A 203 22.19 -18.08 7.72
N ALA A 204 21.53 -18.33 8.85
CA ALA A 204 22.10 -18.11 10.18
C ALA A 204 23.31 -19.02 10.45
N ASN A 205 23.27 -20.28 9.99
CA ASN A 205 24.42 -21.16 10.04
C ASN A 205 25.57 -20.64 9.17
N ASP A 206 25.28 -20.15 7.97
CA ASP A 206 26.30 -19.56 7.09
C ASP A 206 26.93 -18.30 7.70
N LEU A 207 26.14 -17.45 8.35
CA LEU A 207 26.63 -16.27 9.09
C LEU A 207 27.55 -16.68 10.25
N ARG A 208 27.21 -17.74 10.97
CA ARG A 208 28.07 -18.28 12.04
C ARG A 208 29.39 -18.81 11.48
N LEU A 209 29.34 -19.63 10.44
CA LEU A 209 30.51 -20.29 9.88
C LEU A 209 31.47 -19.30 9.20
N ASN A 210 30.93 -18.35 8.43
CA ASN A 210 31.74 -17.47 7.59
C ASN A 210 32.04 -16.10 8.21
N TYR A 211 31.18 -15.60 9.09
CA TYR A 211 31.30 -14.26 9.69
C TYR A 211 31.45 -14.28 11.21
N ARG A 212 31.39 -15.47 11.84
CA ARG A 212 31.42 -15.65 13.31
C ARG A 212 30.29 -14.89 14.03
N ILE A 213 29.17 -14.64 13.34
CA ILE A 213 27.99 -14.00 13.91
C ILE A 213 27.03 -15.08 14.39
N ASN A 214 26.75 -15.11 15.69
CA ASN A 214 25.82 -16.07 16.29
C ASN A 214 24.41 -15.46 16.35
N CYS A 215 23.50 -16.00 15.54
CA CYS A 215 22.07 -15.78 15.73
C CYS A 215 21.58 -16.76 16.80
N ILE A 216 21.17 -16.25 17.97
CA ILE A 216 20.56 -17.09 19.02
C ILE A 216 19.08 -17.23 18.67
N PHE A 217 18.61 -18.46 18.43
CA PHE A 217 17.22 -18.77 18.10
C PHE A 217 16.79 -20.07 18.77
#